data_AF-A0A812SFL5-F1
#
_entry.id   AF-A0A812SFL5-F1
#
_cell.length_a   1.000
_cell.length_b   1.000
_cell.length_c   1.000
_cell.angle_alpha   90.00
_cell.angle_beta   90.00
_cell.angle_gamma   90.00
#
_symmetry.space_group_name_H-M   'P 1'
#
loop_
_entity.id
_entity.type
_entity.pdbx_description
1 polymer ?
#
loop_
_entity_poly.entity_id
_entity_poly.type
_entity_poly.pdbx_seq_one_letter_code
_entity_poly.pdbx_strand_id
1 'polypeptide(L)'
;GMPLVAASLPEPLQLTLAPDASNDTTCVFWNETLQRWSAEGVTRVQGRGRELVCETTHLSIFAGIEGFLTEMALSFQCNNALLLFSREAAASLVTSGDWAMQVPSIIFFAILALLLA
;
A
#
# COMPACT_ATOMS: atom_id res chain seq x y z
N GLY A 1 0.52 -4.47 -30.66
CA GLY A 1 0.97 -3.21 -30.04
C GLY A 1 2.31 -3.49 -29.42
N MET A 2 3.32 -2.65 -29.67
CA MET A 2 4.63 -2.78 -29.03
C MET A 2 4.50 -2.45 -27.53
N PRO A 3 5.18 -3.18 -26.63
CA PRO A 3 5.21 -2.83 -25.23
C PRO A 3 6.01 -1.53 -25.06
N LEU A 4 5.46 -0.57 -24.33
CA LEU A 4 6.15 0.64 -23.93
C LEU A 4 7.27 0.25 -22.95
N VAL A 5 8.48 0.03 -23.46
CA VAL A 5 9.67 -0.07 -22.62
C VAL A 5 9.86 1.31 -22.00
N ALA A 6 9.75 1.41 -20.67
CA ALA A 6 9.94 2.66 -19.94
C ALA A 6 11.30 3.27 -20.33
N ALA A 7 11.27 4.32 -21.14
CA ALA A 7 12.46 5.07 -21.48
C ALA A 7 12.94 5.80 -20.22
N SER A 8 14.21 5.65 -19.88
CA SER A 8 14.85 6.43 -18.84
C SER A 8 14.83 7.92 -19.23
N LEU A 9 14.31 8.75 -18.34
CA LEU A 9 14.21 10.20 -18.56
C LEU A 9 15.59 10.84 -18.32
N PRO A 10 16.10 11.69 -19.24
CA PRO A 10 17.39 12.37 -19.06
C PRO A 10 17.41 13.35 -17.88
N GLU A 11 16.23 13.85 -17.51
CA GLU A 11 16.02 14.73 -16.36
C GLU A 11 14.93 14.10 -15.47
N PRO A 12 15.13 14.05 -14.14
CA PRO A 12 14.13 13.47 -13.24
C PRO A 12 12.80 14.24 -13.32
N LEU A 13 11.70 13.49 -13.51
CA LEU A 13 10.36 14.06 -13.54
C LEU A 13 9.82 14.20 -12.12
N GLN A 14 9.30 15.37 -11.79
CA GLN A 14 8.60 15.62 -10.53
C GLN A 14 7.09 15.49 -10.71
N LEU A 15 6.48 14.66 -9.88
CA LEU A 15 5.06 14.35 -9.84
C LEU A 15 4.49 14.78 -8.49
N THR A 16 3.45 15.61 -8.49
CA THR A 16 2.68 15.90 -7.26
C THR A 16 1.51 14.93 -7.17
N LEU A 17 1.58 13.97 -6.24
CA LEU A 17 0.59 12.90 -6.11
C LEU A 17 -0.55 13.24 -5.14
N ALA A 18 -0.27 14.10 -4.15
CA ALA A 18 -1.27 14.56 -3.19
C ALA A 18 -0.97 16.00 -2.76
N PRO A 19 -1.99 16.84 -2.56
CA PRO A 19 -1.81 18.21 -2.05
C PRO A 19 -1.43 18.22 -0.56
N ASP A 20 -1.68 17.12 0.14
CA ASP A 20 -1.42 16.98 1.55
C ASP A 20 -1.13 15.52 1.90
N ALA A 21 0.05 15.26 2.45
CA ALA A 21 0.48 13.93 2.89
C ALA A 21 1.28 14.01 4.20
N SER A 22 1.20 12.94 5.00
CA SER A 22 2.04 12.74 6.18
C SER A 22 3.53 12.76 5.79
N ASN A 23 4.43 13.04 6.73
CA ASN A 23 5.87 12.89 6.50
C ASN A 23 6.27 11.41 6.32
N ASP A 24 5.46 10.48 6.81
CA ASP A 24 5.72 9.04 6.72
C ASP A 24 5.23 8.43 5.40
N THR A 25 4.56 9.22 4.56
CA THR A 25 4.12 8.77 3.23
C THR A 25 5.33 8.63 2.30
N THR A 26 5.50 7.44 1.74
CA THR A 26 6.59 7.07 0.84
C THR A 26 6.10 7.02 -0.60
N CYS A 27 6.88 7.59 -1.53
CA CYS A 27 6.63 7.50 -2.96
C CYS A 27 6.99 6.10 -3.48
N VAL A 28 6.07 5.49 -4.24
CA VAL A 28 6.28 4.19 -4.85
C VAL A 28 5.76 4.17 -6.30
N PHE A 29 6.22 3.17 -7.06
CA PHE A 29 5.70 2.82 -8.37
C PHE A 29 5.30 1.34 -8.43
N TRP A 30 4.43 0.99 -9.37
CA TRP A 30 4.09 -0.39 -9.65
C TRP A 30 5.18 -1.05 -10.50
N ASN A 31 5.92 -2.00 -9.94
CA ASN A 31 6.89 -2.80 -10.68
C ASN A 31 6.16 -3.97 -11.33
N GLU A 32 5.91 -3.88 -12.64
CA GLU A 32 5.20 -4.92 -13.40
C GLU A 32 5.98 -6.24 -13.48
N THR A 33 7.32 -6.22 -13.42
CA THR A 33 8.13 -7.45 -13.45
C THR A 33 7.95 -8.25 -12.17
N LEU A 34 7.93 -7.57 -11.02
CA LEU A 34 7.80 -8.19 -9.70
C LEU A 34 6.34 -8.24 -9.19
N GLN A 35 5.40 -7.65 -9.93
CA GLN A 35 3.99 -7.52 -9.56
C GLN A 35 3.80 -6.96 -8.14
N ARG A 36 4.53 -5.89 -7.81
CA ARG A 36 4.49 -5.25 -6.48
C ARG A 36 4.82 -3.76 -6.52
N TRP A 37 4.37 -3.03 -5.51
CA TRP A 37 4.82 -1.67 -5.25
C TRP A 37 6.31 -1.66 -4.84
N SER A 38 7.08 -0.73 -5.41
CA SER A 38 8.50 -0.54 -5.12
C SER A 38 8.84 0.94 -5.00
N ALA A 39 9.84 1.29 -4.19
CA ALA A 39 10.39 2.64 -4.08
C ALA A 39 11.67 2.82 -4.92
N GLU A 40 12.13 1.78 -5.61
CA GLU A 40 13.38 1.83 -6.37
C GLU A 40 13.34 2.86 -7.52
N GLY A 41 14.22 3.86 -7.51
CA GLY A 41 14.23 4.90 -8.53
C GLY A 41 13.06 5.88 -8.44
N VAL A 42 12.36 5.93 -7.30
CA VAL A 42 11.39 6.96 -6.96
C VAL A 42 11.72 7.52 -5.58
N THR A 43 11.82 8.83 -5.46
CA THR A 43 12.17 9.48 -4.19
C THR A 43 11.18 10.59 -3.86
N ARG A 44 10.85 10.75 -2.58
CA ARG A 44 10.10 11.92 -2.14
C ARG A 44 11.04 13.13 -2.11
N VAL A 45 10.61 14.23 -2.71
CA VAL A 45 11.32 15.50 -2.69
C VAL A 45 10.50 16.57 -1.97
N GLN A 46 11.15 17.66 -1.59
CA GLN A 46 10.49 18.75 -0.88
C GLN A 46 9.56 19.52 -1.83
N GLY A 47 8.25 19.43 -1.58
CA GLY A 47 7.22 20.22 -2.25
C GLY A 47 6.96 21.56 -1.56
N ARG A 48 5.86 22.22 -1.94
CA ARG A 48 5.38 23.41 -1.23
C ARG A 48 4.49 22.96 -0.07
N GLY A 49 4.95 23.17 1.17
CA GLY A 49 4.16 22.80 2.35
C GLY A 49 4.11 21.29 2.58
N ARG A 50 2.92 20.69 2.61
CA ARG A 50 2.69 19.26 2.91
C ARG A 50 2.41 18.39 1.68
N GLU A 51 2.64 18.90 0.48
CA GLU A 51 2.45 18.14 -0.75
C GLU A 51 3.32 16.87 -0.78
N LEU A 52 2.77 15.79 -1.35
CA LEU A 52 3.54 14.62 -1.72
C LEU A 52 4.10 14.81 -3.12
N VAL A 53 5.36 15.25 -3.19
CA VAL A 53 6.08 15.39 -4.46
C VAL A 53 7.08 14.25 -4.58
N CYS A 54 7.00 13.52 -5.69
CA CYS A 54 7.84 12.38 -6.00
C CYS A 54 8.69 12.68 -7.24
N GLU A 55 9.96 12.35 -7.18
CA GLU A 55 10.90 12.45 -8.28
C GLU A 55 11.24 11.05 -8.81
N THR A 56 11.29 10.88 -10.14
CA THR A 56 11.59 9.60 -10.77
C THR A 56 12.24 9.75 -12.13
N THR A 57 12.95 8.72 -12.57
CA THR A 57 13.61 8.65 -13.89
C THR A 57 12.95 7.67 -14.85
N HIS A 58 11.82 7.06 -14.49
CA HIS A 58 11.11 6.08 -15.32
C HIS A 58 9.60 6.34 -15.33
N LEU A 59 8.89 5.66 -16.23
CA LEU A 59 7.43 5.74 -16.35
C LEU A 59 6.78 4.48 -15.77
N SER A 60 5.78 4.67 -14.91
CA SER A 60 4.96 3.61 -14.33
C SER A 60 3.65 4.20 -13.76
N ILE A 61 2.91 3.41 -12.99
CA ILE A 61 1.83 3.84 -12.12
C ILE A 61 2.45 4.23 -10.78
N PHE A 62 2.16 5.44 -10.29
CA PHE A 62 2.75 6.00 -9.07
C PHE A 62 1.71 6.15 -7.96
N ALA A 63 2.14 5.98 -6.71
CA ALA A 63 1.30 6.17 -5.53
C ALA A 63 2.12 6.66 -4.32
N GLY A 64 1.41 7.24 -3.36
CA GLY A 64 1.91 7.44 -1.99
C GLY A 64 1.39 6.34 -1.08
N ILE A 65 2.28 5.67 -0.34
CA ILE A 65 1.88 4.68 0.68
C ILE A 65 2.28 5.21 2.04
N GLU A 66 1.32 5.28 2.96
CA GLU A 66 1.58 5.63 4.35
C GLU A 66 2.46 4.57 5.02
N GLY A 67 3.44 5.01 5.82
CA GLY A 67 4.40 4.12 6.49
C GLY A 67 3.72 2.97 7.24
N PHE A 68 2.60 3.24 7.93
CA PHE A 68 1.81 2.22 8.62
C PHE A 68 1.30 1.09 7.70
N LEU A 69 0.90 1.40 6.45
CA LEU A 69 0.44 0.38 5.51
C LEU A 69 1.59 -0.51 5.03
N THR A 70 2.79 0.05 4.87
CA THR A 70 4.02 -0.69 4.54
C THR A 70 4.39 -1.65 5.68
N GLU A 71 4.37 -1.17 6.91
CA GLU A 71 4.61 -1.99 8.11
C GLU A 71 3.58 -3.11 8.25
N MET A 72 2.30 -2.78 8.01
CA MET A 72 1.22 -3.75 8.04
C MET A 72 1.39 -4.84 6.98
N ALA A 73 1.75 -4.47 5.73
CA ALA A 73 2.01 -5.42 4.66
C ALA A 73 3.19 -6.35 4.96
N LEU A 74 4.28 -5.82 5.51
CA LEU A 74 5.42 -6.62 5.96
C LEU A 74 5.05 -7.54 7.12
N SER A 75 4.24 -7.06 8.07
CA SER A 75 3.73 -7.86 9.18
C SER A 75 2.87 -9.04 8.68
N PHE A 76 2.03 -8.81 7.67
CA PHE A 76 1.24 -9.87 7.04
C PHE A 76 2.09 -10.92 6.34
N GLN A 77 3.22 -10.53 5.72
CA GLN A 77 4.11 -11.47 5.03
C GLN A 77 4.97 -12.29 5.99
N CYS A 78 5.32 -11.73 7.15
CA CYS A 78 6.23 -12.37 8.10
C CYS A 78 5.53 -13.12 9.24
N ASN A 79 4.24 -12.91 9.47
CA ASN A 79 3.49 -13.58 10.54
C ASN A 79 2.76 -14.82 10.02
N ASN A 80 2.25 -15.66 10.94
CA ASN A 80 1.30 -16.74 10.68
C ASN A 80 -0.07 -16.24 10.17
N ALA A 81 -0.11 -15.08 9.51
CA ALA A 81 -1.31 -14.46 8.97
C ALA A 81 -2.05 -15.42 8.02
N LEU A 82 -1.35 -16.14 7.15
CA LEU A 82 -1.98 -17.16 6.29
C LEU A 82 -2.68 -18.28 7.07
N LEU A 83 -2.19 -18.63 8.27
CA LEU A 83 -2.87 -19.55 9.18
C LEU A 83 -4.05 -18.89 9.89
N LEU A 84 -3.92 -17.63 10.32
CA LEU A 84 -4.97 -16.85 10.99
C LEU A 84 -6.14 -16.49 10.06
N PHE A 85 -5.86 -16.25 8.77
CA PHE A 85 -6.83 -15.97 7.72
C PHE A 85 -7.16 -17.22 6.88
N SER A 86 -6.75 -18.40 7.34
CA SER A 86 -7.27 -19.65 6.80
C SER A 86 -8.78 -19.69 6.99
N ARG A 87 -9.48 -20.39 6.09
CA ARG A 87 -10.94 -20.50 6.16
C ARG A 87 -11.39 -21.13 7.48
N GLU A 88 -10.57 -22.04 7.99
CA GLU A 88 -10.77 -22.77 9.23
C GLU A 88 -10.59 -21.87 10.45
N ALA A 89 -9.55 -21.03 10.47
CA ALA A 89 -9.32 -20.06 11.55
C ALA A 89 -10.37 -18.94 11.54
N ALA A 90 -10.76 -18.44 10.37
CA ALA A 90 -11.83 -17.46 10.24
C ALA A 90 -13.19 -18.03 10.72
N ALA A 91 -13.52 -19.26 10.33
CA ALA A 91 -14.72 -19.94 10.79
C ALA A 91 -14.70 -20.16 12.32
N SER A 92 -13.55 -20.56 12.86
CA SER A 92 -13.37 -20.70 14.30
C SER A 92 -13.56 -19.36 15.03
N LEU A 93 -13.02 -18.26 14.52
CA LEU A 93 -13.18 -16.92 15.13
C LEU A 93 -14.64 -16.43 15.16
N VAL A 94 -15.42 -16.76 14.14
CA VAL A 94 -16.85 -16.40 14.07
C VAL A 94 -17.72 -17.32 14.93
N THR A 95 -17.33 -18.58 15.09
CA THR A 95 -18.15 -19.58 15.79
C THR A 95 -17.75 -19.87 17.22
N SER A 96 -16.53 -19.50 17.63
CA SER A 96 -16.01 -19.72 18.99
C SER A 96 -16.20 -18.48 19.88
N GLY A 97 -17.36 -18.42 20.53
CA GLY A 97 -17.64 -17.48 21.63
C GLY A 97 -17.85 -16.03 21.22
N ASP A 98 -17.73 -15.13 22.19
CA ASP A 98 -18.09 -13.70 22.05
C ASP A 98 -17.10 -12.88 21.22
N TRP A 99 -16.03 -13.49 20.68
CA TRP A 99 -14.95 -12.77 20.00
C TRP A 99 -15.48 -11.92 18.83
N ALA A 100 -16.36 -12.49 18.00
CA ALA A 100 -16.96 -11.77 16.87
C ALA A 100 -17.90 -10.62 17.31
N MET A 101 -18.40 -10.67 18.55
CA MET A 101 -19.32 -9.68 19.11
C MET A 101 -18.59 -8.59 19.91
N GLN A 102 -17.27 -8.68 20.07
CA GLN A 102 -16.51 -7.61 20.70
C GLN A 102 -16.45 -6.38 19.77
N VAL A 103 -16.51 -5.19 20.38
CA VAL A 103 -16.49 -3.90 19.65
C VAL A 103 -15.33 -3.81 18.63
N PRO A 104 -14.08 -4.21 18.94
CA PRO A 104 -12.99 -4.18 17.97
C PRO A 104 -13.24 -5.09 16.75
N SER A 105 -13.81 -6.27 16.97
CA SER A 105 -14.12 -7.23 15.90
C SER A 105 -15.23 -6.72 15.00
N ILE A 106 -16.26 -6.09 15.57
CA ILE A 106 -17.35 -5.45 14.82
C ILE A 106 -16.78 -4.35 13.90
N ILE A 107 -15.90 -3.50 14.43
CA ILE A 107 -15.25 -2.44 13.65
C ILE A 107 -14.40 -3.06 12.52
N PHE A 108 -13.63 -4.10 12.82
CA PHE A 108 -12.81 -4.81 11.84
C PHE A 108 -13.65 -5.38 10.69
N PHE A 109 -14.76 -6.07 10.99
CA PHE A 109 -15.64 -6.61 9.96
C PHE A 109 -16.38 -5.52 9.15
N ALA A 110 -16.75 -4.40 9.77
CA ALA A 110 -17.36 -3.27 9.08
C ALA A 110 -16.40 -2.63 8.06
N ILE A 111 -15.14 -2.44 8.45
CA ILE A 111 -14.10 -1.92 7.54
C ILE A 111 -13.86 -2.91 6.39
N LEU A 112 -13.74 -4.21 6.69
CA LEU A 112 -13.59 -5.25 5.66
C LEU A 112 -14.76 -5.26 4.67
N ALA A 113 -16.00 -5.14 5.15
CA ALA A 113 -17.17 -5.08 4.30
C ALA A 113 -17.19 -3.84 3.40
N LEU A 114 -16.76 -2.68 3.90
CA LEU A 114 -16.65 -1.45 3.13
C LEU A 114 -15.54 -1.49 2.08
N LEU A 115 -14.43 -2.20 2.34
CA LEU A 115 -13.31 -2.33 1.42
C LEU A 115 -13.54 -3.40 0.34
N LEU A 116 -14.46 -4.35 0.56
CA LEU A 116 -14.77 -5.45 -0.36
C LEU A 116 -16.09 -5.27 -1.14
N ALA A 117 -16.82 -4.18 -0.89
CA ALA A 117 -18.04 -3.78 -1.62
C ALA A 117 -17.70 -2.86 -2.80
#